data_AF-A0A7C1MT88-F1
#
_entry.id   AF-A0A7C1MT88-F1
#
_cell.length_a   1.000
_cell.length_b   1.000
_cell.length_c   1.000
_cell.angle_alpha   90.00
_cell.angle_beta   90.00
_cell.angle_gamma   90.00
#
_symmetry.space_group_name_H-M   'P 1'
#
loop_
_entity.id
_entity.type
_entity.pdbx_description
1 polymer ?
#
loop_
_entity_poly.entity_id
_entity_poly.type
_entity_poly.pdbx_seq_one_letter_code
_entity_poly.pdbx_strand_id
1 'polypeptide(L)'
;MKVIKAFFIVNFIAYLMLCQTVGAANESKAIESVRTTVEAVLDVMRDETLSGPEKSRERREKMKALISVRFDFREMSRRALARHWKKRTTEEQDEFVDLFSDLLQNTYISKIEKYTDEKV
;
A
#
# COMPACT_ATOMS: atom_id res chain seq x y z
N MET A 1 15.71 58.95 3.53
CA MET A 1 16.23 57.65 4.00
C MET A 1 15.22 56.82 4.81
N LYS A 2 14.41 57.41 5.70
CA LYS A 2 13.39 56.68 6.49
C LYS A 2 12.28 56.03 5.64
N VAL A 3 11.81 56.73 4.60
CA VAL A 3 10.74 56.25 3.69
C VAL A 3 11.19 55.06 2.83
N ILE A 4 12.45 55.07 2.37
CA ILE A 4 13.05 53.97 1.61
C ILE A 4 13.17 52.72 2.47
N LYS A 5 13.63 52.85 3.73
CA LYS A 5 13.69 51.71 4.67
C LYS A 5 12.31 51.12 4.98
N ALA A 6 11.28 51.97 5.13
CA ALA A 6 9.91 51.51 5.36
C ALA A 6 9.36 50.71 4.16
N PHE A 7 9.68 51.14 2.93
CA PHE A 7 9.28 50.44 1.72
C PHE A 7 9.92 49.04 1.63
N PHE A 8 11.21 48.91 1.95
CA PHE A 8 11.90 47.62 2.00
C PHE A 8 11.35 46.69 3.08
N ILE A 9 11.02 47.22 4.26
CA ILE A 9 10.46 46.42 5.37
C ILE A 9 9.06 45.89 5.02
N VAL A 10 8.20 46.73 4.42
CA VAL A 10 6.85 46.32 4.00
C VAL A 10 6.93 45.26 2.89
N ASN A 11 7.85 45.41 1.93
CA ASN A 11 8.03 44.43 0.87
C ASN A 11 8.60 43.10 1.41
N PHE A 12 9.51 43.15 2.39
CA PHE A 12 10.06 41.98 3.06
C PHE A 12 8.99 41.23 3.89
N ILE A 13 8.11 41.95 4.60
CA ILE A 13 6.99 41.36 5.34
C ILE A 13 5.96 40.73 4.38
N ALA A 14 5.66 41.39 3.26
CA ALA A 14 4.80 40.84 2.22
C ALA A 14 5.38 39.55 1.60
N TYR A 15 6.70 39.50 1.41
CA TYR A 15 7.41 38.32 0.93
C TYR A 15 7.39 37.17 1.96
N LEU A 16 7.51 37.49 3.25
CA LEU A 16 7.41 36.52 4.35
C LEU A 16 6.00 35.95 4.53
N MET A 17 4.95 36.74 4.28
CA MET A 17 3.56 36.27 4.33
C MET A 17 3.19 35.37 3.14
N LEU A 18 3.80 35.55 1.96
CA LEU A 18 3.61 34.65 0.81
C LEU A 18 4.22 33.26 1.02
N CYS A 19 5.12 33.08 1.98
CA CYS A 19 5.80 31.82 2.25
C CYS A 19 5.05 30.90 3.24
N GLN A 20 3.83 31.28 3.65
CA GLN A 20 3.04 30.55 4.66
C GLN A 20 2.19 29.40 4.08
N THR A 21 2.23 29.13 2.77
CA THR A 21 1.47 28.02 2.19
C THR A 21 2.38 26.84 1.89
N VAL A 22 2.30 25.83 2.75
CA VAL A 22 2.12 24.40 2.43
C VAL A 22 2.79 23.56 3.50
N GLY A 23 1.96 22.82 4.22
CA GLY A 23 2.41 21.83 5.18
C GLY A 23 1.35 21.37 6.18
N ALA A 24 0.06 21.46 5.85
CA ALA A 24 -0.88 20.56 6.51
C ALA A 24 -0.38 19.13 6.18
N ALA A 25 0.03 18.38 7.20
CA ALA A 25 0.49 17.01 7.05
C ALA A 25 -0.71 16.13 6.66
N ASN A 26 -1.16 16.25 5.40
CA ASN A 26 -2.05 15.27 4.82
C ASN A 26 -1.29 13.94 4.80
N GLU A 27 -1.97 12.90 5.29
CA GLU A 27 -1.51 11.53 5.18
C GLU A 27 -1.06 11.27 3.74
N SER A 28 0.13 10.69 3.56
CA SER A 28 0.64 10.46 2.21
C SER A 28 -0.33 9.53 1.47
N LYS A 29 -0.52 9.75 0.17
CA LYS A 29 -1.35 8.88 -0.70
C LYS A 29 -0.97 7.40 -0.59
N ALA A 30 0.28 7.11 -0.24
CA ALA A 30 0.76 5.74 -0.01
C ALA A 30 0.11 5.10 1.23
N ILE A 31 0.02 5.84 2.34
CA ILE A 31 -0.60 5.33 3.57
C ILE A 31 -2.11 5.18 3.36
N GLU A 32 -2.75 6.16 2.72
CA GLU A 32 -4.17 6.09 2.35
C GLU A 32 -4.46 4.83 1.51
N SER A 33 -3.63 4.57 0.50
CA SER A 33 -3.78 3.38 -0.35
C SER A 33 -3.73 2.08 0.45
N VAL A 34 -2.79 1.96 1.39
CA VAL A 34 -2.68 0.77 2.26
C VAL A 34 -3.91 0.66 3.17
N ARG A 35 -4.31 1.77 3.81
CA ARG A 35 -5.49 1.84 4.69
C ARG A 35 -6.75 1.35 3.98
N THR A 36 -7.02 1.85 2.78
CA THR A 36 -8.19 1.41 1.99
C THR A 36 -8.18 -0.09 1.68
N THR A 37 -7.01 -0.69 1.45
CA THR A 37 -6.93 -2.15 1.26
C THR A 37 -7.16 -2.92 2.55
N VAL A 38 -6.62 -2.44 3.66
CA VAL A 38 -6.86 -3.05 4.99
C VAL A 38 -8.35 -3.02 5.31
N GLU A 39 -9.00 -1.87 5.15
CA GLU A 39 -10.45 -1.72 5.36
C GLU A 39 -11.25 -2.68 4.49
N ALA A 40 -10.96 -2.75 3.19
CA ALA A 40 -11.65 -3.67 2.28
C ALA A 40 -11.45 -5.15 2.65
N VAL A 41 -10.28 -5.54 3.15
CA VAL A 41 -10.02 -6.90 3.63
C VAL A 41 -10.81 -7.18 4.91
N LEU A 42 -10.87 -6.23 5.84
CA LEU A 42 -11.66 -6.35 7.06
C LEU A 42 -13.17 -6.45 6.76
N ASP A 43 -13.66 -5.73 5.75
CA ASP A 43 -15.05 -5.83 5.31
C ASP A 43 -15.38 -7.24 4.79
N VAL A 44 -14.47 -7.85 4.02
CA VAL A 44 -14.61 -9.26 3.60
C VAL A 44 -14.59 -10.23 4.78
N MET A 45 -13.83 -9.94 5.84
CA MET A 45 -13.82 -10.76 7.05
C MET A 45 -15.09 -10.61 7.89
N ARG A 46 -15.72 -9.43 7.87
CA ARG A 46 -16.96 -9.11 8.60
C ARG A 46 -18.22 -9.53 7.87
N ASP A 47 -18.12 -9.86 6.58
CA ASP A 47 -19.25 -10.32 5.78
C ASP A 47 -19.78 -11.68 6.31
N GLU A 48 -20.92 -11.63 6.99
CA GLU A 48 -21.58 -12.81 7.55
C GLU A 48 -21.90 -13.87 6.48
N THR A 49 -22.15 -13.46 5.23
CA THR A 49 -22.43 -14.38 4.12
C THR A 49 -21.20 -15.20 3.70
N LEU A 50 -20.01 -14.79 4.15
CA LEU A 50 -18.73 -15.46 3.91
C LEU A 50 -18.15 -16.13 5.16
N SER A 51 -18.86 -16.12 6.29
CA SER A 51 -18.34 -16.60 7.59
C SER A 51 -18.25 -18.13 7.70
N GLY A 52 -19.07 -18.87 6.96
CA GLY A 52 -19.14 -20.33 7.02
C GLY A 52 -17.85 -21.06 6.57
N PRO A 53 -17.56 -22.26 7.09
CA PRO A 53 -16.41 -23.05 6.67
C PRO A 53 -16.39 -23.37 5.16
N GLU A 54 -17.55 -23.59 4.56
CA GLU A 54 -17.75 -23.83 3.12
C GLU A 54 -17.40 -22.61 2.26
N LYS A 55 -17.48 -21.41 2.85
CA LYS A 55 -17.13 -20.13 2.21
C LYS A 55 -15.67 -19.74 2.37
N SER A 56 -14.88 -20.51 3.14
CA SER A 56 -13.48 -20.22 3.40
C SER A 56 -12.66 -19.98 2.13
N ARG A 57 -12.84 -20.81 1.10
CA ARG A 57 -12.14 -20.63 -0.19
C ARG A 57 -12.52 -19.31 -0.87
N GLU A 58 -13.83 -19.04 -0.98
CA GLU A 58 -14.35 -17.82 -1.61
C GLU A 58 -13.86 -16.56 -0.87
N ARG A 59 -13.91 -16.57 0.46
CA ARG A 59 -13.42 -15.49 1.31
C ARG A 59 -11.92 -15.24 1.09
N ARG A 60 -11.12 -16.30 1.04
CA ARG A 60 -9.68 -16.20 0.76
C ARG A 60 -9.39 -15.65 -0.63
N GLU A 61 -10.12 -16.09 -1.66
CA GLU A 61 -9.96 -15.58 -3.03
C GLU A 61 -10.27 -14.07 -3.11
N LYS A 62 -11.35 -13.62 -2.45
CA LYS A 62 -11.68 -12.18 -2.36
C LYS A 62 -10.58 -11.38 -1.66
N MET A 63 -10.08 -11.85 -0.51
CA MET A 63 -8.98 -11.19 0.19
C MET A 63 -7.70 -11.15 -0.66
N LYS A 64 -7.33 -12.26 -1.32
CA LYS A 64 -6.17 -12.32 -2.22
C LYS A 64 -6.27 -11.31 -3.35
N ALA A 65 -7.45 -11.17 -3.96
CA ALA A 65 -7.68 -10.20 -5.03
C ALA A 65 -7.44 -8.75 -4.55
N LEU A 66 -7.98 -8.38 -3.38
CA LEU A 66 -7.80 -7.05 -2.79
C LEU A 66 -6.34 -6.76 -2.46
N ILE A 67 -5.64 -7.73 -1.87
CA ILE A 67 -4.25 -7.61 -1.47
C ILE A 67 -3.34 -7.49 -2.72
N SER A 68 -3.64 -8.24 -3.77
CA SER A 68 -2.79 -8.30 -4.98
C SER A 68 -2.66 -6.95 -5.68
N VAL A 69 -3.65 -6.06 -5.56
CA VAL A 69 -3.60 -4.70 -6.15
C VAL A 69 -2.51 -3.83 -5.50
N ARG A 70 -2.00 -4.20 -4.32
CA ARG A 70 -0.97 -3.44 -3.59
C ARG A 70 0.45 -3.93 -3.81
N PHE A 71 0.63 -5.10 -4.42
CA PHE A 71 1.95 -5.72 -4.56
C PHE A 71 2.34 -5.91 -6.02
N ASP A 72 3.56 -5.44 -6.36
CA ASP A 72 4.21 -5.80 -7.60
C ASP A 72 4.95 -7.12 -7.41
N PHE A 73 4.25 -8.23 -7.61
CA PHE A 73 4.81 -9.56 -7.45
C PHE A 73 5.95 -9.87 -8.42
N ARG A 74 5.98 -9.22 -9.60
CA ARG A 74 7.10 -9.38 -10.53
C ARG A 74 8.37 -8.75 -9.98
N GLU A 75 8.29 -7.53 -9.49
CA GLU A 75 9.43 -6.87 -8.86
C GLU A 75 9.88 -7.57 -7.58
N MET A 76 8.93 -8.07 -6.77
CA MET A 76 9.25 -8.87 -5.59
C MET A 76 9.99 -10.16 -5.97
N SER A 77 9.49 -10.89 -6.96
CA SER A 77 10.13 -12.11 -7.49
C SER A 77 11.51 -11.84 -8.06
N ARG A 78 11.66 -10.75 -8.83
CA ARG A 78 12.95 -10.30 -9.36
C ARG A 78 13.95 -10.01 -8.25
N ARG A 79 13.51 -9.37 -7.17
CA ARG A 79 14.36 -9.08 -6.00
C ARG A 79 14.70 -10.35 -5.22
N ALA A 80 13.77 -11.28 -5.08
CA ALA A 80 13.99 -12.56 -4.41
C ALA A 80 15.01 -13.45 -5.16
N LEU A 81 14.89 -13.56 -6.49
CA LEU A 81 15.84 -14.32 -7.31
C LEU A 81 17.17 -13.60 -7.54
N ALA A 82 17.20 -12.27 -7.42
CA ALA A 82 18.39 -11.45 -7.57
C ALA A 82 19.17 -11.78 -8.86
N ARG A 83 20.44 -12.18 -8.74
CA ARG A 83 21.30 -12.55 -9.90
C ARG A 83 20.76 -13.73 -10.72
N HIS A 84 19.90 -14.56 -10.15
CA HIS A 84 19.33 -15.71 -10.83
C HIS A 84 18.19 -15.32 -11.77
N TRP A 85 17.54 -14.18 -11.55
CA TRP A 85 16.45 -13.67 -12.41
C TRP A 85 16.87 -13.56 -13.88
N LYS A 86 18.03 -12.91 -14.13
CA LYS A 86 18.55 -12.69 -15.49
C LYS A 86 18.93 -13.97 -16.23
N LYS A 87 19.04 -15.10 -15.52
CA LYS A 87 19.37 -16.42 -16.10
C LYS A 87 18.13 -17.25 -16.43
N ARG A 88 16.93 -16.72 -16.17
CA ARG A 88 15.66 -17.38 -16.44
C ARG A 88 15.08 -16.94 -17.77
N THR A 89 14.44 -17.86 -18.50
CA THR A 89 13.62 -17.48 -19.65
C THR A 89 12.41 -16.67 -19.19
N THR A 90 11.68 -16.05 -20.12
CA THR A 90 10.47 -15.30 -19.77
C THR A 90 9.43 -16.24 -19.14
N GLU A 91 9.29 -17.46 -19.67
CA GLU A 91 8.36 -18.47 -19.17
C GLU A 91 8.73 -18.90 -17.74
N GLU A 92 10.02 -19.14 -17.46
CA GLU A 92 10.48 -19.47 -16.11
C GLU A 92 10.32 -18.30 -15.13
N GLN A 93 10.46 -17.05 -15.61
CA GLN A 93 10.21 -15.86 -14.78
C GLN A 93 8.73 -15.76 -14.42
N ASP A 94 7.84 -15.99 -15.37
CA ASP A 94 6.40 -15.93 -15.19
C ASP A 94 5.92 -17.03 -14.25
N GLU A 95 6.38 -18.27 -14.47
CA GLU A 95 6.10 -19.39 -13.58
C GLU A 95 6.60 -19.13 -12.15
N PHE A 96 7.81 -18.59 -12.01
CA PHE A 96 8.32 -18.25 -10.68
C PHE A 96 7.49 -17.14 -10.01
N VAL A 97 7.04 -16.13 -10.77
CA VAL A 97 6.18 -15.07 -10.23
C VAL A 97 4.89 -15.66 -9.69
N ASP A 98 4.24 -16.56 -10.43
CA ASP A 98 2.99 -17.18 -10.00
C ASP A 98 3.19 -18.03 -8.74
N LEU A 99 4.17 -18.93 -8.77
CA LEU A 99 4.47 -19.80 -7.62
C LEU A 99 4.87 -19.02 -6.37
N PHE A 100 5.68 -17.97 -6.51
CA PHE A 100 6.11 -17.15 -5.38
C PHE A 100 4.95 -16.31 -4.81
N SER A 101 4.08 -15.79 -5.68
CA SER A 101 2.88 -15.05 -5.29
C SER A 101 1.93 -15.94 -4.48
N ASP A 102 1.65 -17.14 -5.00
CA ASP A 102 0.80 -18.12 -4.33
C ASP A 102 1.36 -18.54 -2.98
N LEU A 103 2.67 -18.80 -2.91
CA LEU A 103 3.35 -19.14 -1.67
C LEU A 103 3.15 -18.04 -0.61
N LEU A 104 3.43 -16.79 -0.95
CA LEU A 104 3.29 -15.67 -0.02
C LEU A 104 1.84 -15.51 0.44
N GLN A 105 0.90 -15.49 -0.50
CA GLN A 105 -0.51 -15.33 -0.17
C GLN A 105 -1.01 -16.45 0.74
N ASN A 106 -0.70 -17.71 0.43
CA ASN A 106 -1.11 -18.86 1.24
C ASN A 106 -0.46 -18.86 2.64
N THR A 107 0.79 -18.41 2.74
CA THR A 107 1.54 -18.34 4.00
C THR A 107 0.94 -17.32 4.97
N TYR A 108 0.47 -16.18 4.47
CA TYR A 108 -0.01 -15.08 5.33
C TYR A 108 -1.53 -15.03 5.48
N ILE A 109 -2.32 -15.56 4.54
CA ILE A 109 -3.78 -15.44 4.61
C ILE A 109 -4.38 -16.14 5.84
N SER A 110 -3.77 -17.26 6.26
CA SER A 110 -4.19 -17.97 7.47
C SER A 110 -3.89 -17.18 8.76
N LYS A 111 -3.01 -16.17 8.71
CA LYS A 111 -2.78 -15.24 9.83
C LYS A 111 -3.83 -14.14 9.85
N ILE A 112 -4.21 -13.64 8.67
CA ILE A 112 -5.26 -12.62 8.52
C ILE A 112 -6.59 -13.17 9.06
N GLU A 113 -6.94 -14.41 8.73
CA GLU A 113 -8.17 -15.04 9.23
C GLU A 113 -8.23 -15.23 10.76
N LYS A 114 -7.08 -15.15 11.45
CA LYS A 114 -7.00 -15.24 12.92
C LYS A 114 -7.10 -13.88 13.60
N TYR A 115 -7.17 -12.80 12.84
CA TYR A 115 -7.31 -11.45 13.37
C TYR A 115 -8.65 -11.33 14.12
N THR A 116 -8.59 -10.77 15.33
CA THR A 116 -9.70 -10.64 16.28
C THR A 116 -9.77 -9.20 16.80
N ASP A 117 -9.86 -8.24 15.89
CA ASP A 117 -10.01 -6.81 16.16
C ASP A 117 -8.80 -6.10 16.79
N GLU A 118 -7.58 -6.57 16.53
CA GLU A 118 -6.36 -5.86 16.93
C GLU A 118 -6.26 -4.48 16.24
N LYS A 119 -6.03 -3.38 16.95
CA LYS A 119 -5.91 -2.06 16.31
C LYS A 119 -4.78 -2.03 15.26
N VAL A 120 -5.10 -1.59 14.04
CA VAL A 120 -4.18 -1.45 12.88
C VAL A 120 -3.98 0.02 12.52
#